data_AF-A0A2S2NB83-F1
#
_entry.id   AF-A0A2S2NB83-F1
#
_cell.length_a   1.000
_cell.length_b   1.000
_cell.length_c   1.000
_cell.angle_alpha   90.00
_cell.angle_beta   90.00
_cell.angle_gamma   90.00
#
_symmetry.space_group_name_H-M   'P 1'
#
loop_
_entity.id
_entity.type
_entity.pdbx_description
1 polymer ?
#
loop_
_entity_poly.entity_id
_entity_poly.type
_entity_poly.pdbx_seq_one_letter_code
_entity_poly.pdbx_strand_id
1 'polypeptide(L)'
;MIIWLFIFLLKGVVALPICTNQPNIKDYAVLSALLPLHSGDDCSVTQIRGIQQLAALEYGLSKVNADLSQYGDLKISLQILDTCSNSNRAVKATMKGLVSADQTCIKSPLFLGYVGPDDLESFIDVHKITFLLNKTHVLPYKIDLKEKPANVFFIGTDQTGIRAKAILTMLSNLGWENYISVVEDSIQTTNLLDILVDLSDGKICPVGKPIILPKSENGYTTVYKEIIESQVHSSVDGILILVEKPEALKPLLKILSNNVNSQKSPFVIYIISVGLKLWDFPRSDSLKIIVMQEATEFIVKNDIKQYINDSLLINYHEQTRSYKRSCNYNPMCLDSLEDELDSTVIPITYAVHLFANALKMSIDQKCKYNLDSPGICRNLQSMPPMEWTSLLRTQSTITNGPEGPKRIRFQMEIPHHVSIYMWNTVTRQFDLIATIMNGDRLNFMKNVFLPASVRSNRSDRTAFCQLHKIKQTKTATTSSVDDTTDAKEDDWSPIWQFLPSVEKNLNTKSTYQGIVVMLCIGFGFLIFMIVTMRILYNIFKFKQGNDESSNRRRNKSAKVQKPRRTSSITSRRLSRVSSIISTRSH
;
A
#
# COMPACT_ATOMS: atom_id res chain seq x y z
N MET A 1 16.29 -34.72 -33.16
CA MET A 1 15.58 -33.42 -33.06
C MET A 1 14.47 -33.43 -32.00
N ILE A 2 13.53 -34.38 -32.02
CA ILE A 2 12.41 -34.46 -31.05
C ILE A 2 12.89 -34.63 -29.59
N ILE A 3 13.93 -35.45 -29.36
CA ILE A 3 14.53 -35.62 -28.02
C ILE A 3 15.15 -34.31 -27.51
N TRP A 4 15.73 -33.50 -28.41
CA TRP A 4 16.35 -32.22 -28.05
C TRP A 4 15.30 -31.15 -27.72
N LEU A 5 14.19 -31.13 -28.48
CA LEU A 5 13.01 -30.30 -28.18
C LEU A 5 12.38 -30.71 -26.85
N PHE A 6 12.32 -32.00 -26.54
CA PHE A 6 11.79 -32.53 -25.28
C PHE A 6 12.70 -32.17 -24.10
N ILE A 7 14.02 -32.19 -24.26
CA ILE A 7 14.98 -31.73 -23.24
C ILE A 7 14.85 -30.21 -23.01
N PHE A 8 14.63 -29.42 -24.06
CA PHE A 8 14.38 -27.98 -23.94
C PHE A 8 13.05 -27.68 -23.24
N LEU A 9 11.99 -28.42 -23.58
CA LEU A 9 10.70 -28.34 -22.90
C LEU A 9 10.78 -28.81 -21.43
N LEU A 10 11.53 -29.88 -21.13
CA LEU A 10 11.75 -30.30 -19.76
C LEU A 10 12.56 -29.27 -18.97
N LYS A 11 13.57 -28.64 -19.58
CA LYS A 11 14.32 -27.54 -18.93
C LYS A 11 13.48 -26.27 -18.75
N GLY A 12 12.52 -26.00 -19.64
CA GLY A 12 11.60 -24.88 -19.52
C GLY A 12 10.45 -25.11 -18.53
N VAL A 13 9.96 -26.34 -18.41
CA VAL A 13 8.83 -26.72 -17.52
C VAL A 13 9.31 -27.16 -16.13
N VAL A 14 10.52 -27.71 -16.02
CA VAL A 14 11.19 -28.04 -14.75
C VAL A 14 12.15 -26.93 -14.32
N ALA A 15 12.00 -25.72 -14.88
CA ALA A 15 12.39 -24.51 -14.17
C ALA A 15 11.42 -24.30 -12.98
N LEU A 16 11.33 -25.31 -12.10
CA LEU A 16 10.93 -25.12 -10.73
C LEU A 16 11.80 -23.98 -10.23
N PRO A 17 11.23 -22.90 -9.65
CA PRO A 17 12.04 -21.86 -9.04
C PRO A 17 12.99 -22.57 -8.10
N ILE A 18 14.27 -22.53 -8.45
CA ILE A 18 15.32 -23.20 -7.72
C ILE A 18 15.33 -22.45 -6.39
N CYS A 19 14.66 -23.00 -5.37
CA CYS A 19 15.09 -22.80 -3.99
C CYS A 19 16.56 -23.20 -4.07
N THR A 20 17.45 -22.21 -4.14
CA THR A 20 18.87 -22.48 -4.07
C THR A 20 19.02 -23.23 -2.77
N ASN A 21 19.32 -24.53 -2.87
CA ASN A 21 19.59 -25.38 -1.73
C ASN A 21 20.85 -24.83 -1.08
N GLN A 22 20.74 -23.70 -0.38
CA GLN A 22 21.76 -23.24 0.54
C GLN A 22 21.65 -24.19 1.72
N PRO A 23 22.65 -25.05 1.95
CA PRO A 23 22.61 -26.04 3.03
C PRO A 23 22.61 -25.43 4.44
N ASN A 24 22.61 -24.09 4.55
CA ASN A 24 22.40 -23.31 5.76
C ASN A 24 21.13 -22.46 5.62
N ILE A 25 19.95 -23.10 5.53
CA ILE A 25 18.67 -22.36 5.56
C ILE A 25 18.50 -21.80 6.97
N LYS A 26 18.95 -20.56 7.16
CA LYS A 26 18.71 -19.80 8.39
C LYS A 26 17.21 -19.62 8.58
N ASP A 27 16.76 -19.60 9.83
CA ASP A 27 15.37 -19.27 10.14
C ASP A 27 15.11 -17.80 9.84
N TYR A 28 14.27 -17.51 8.85
CA TYR A 28 13.84 -16.16 8.55
C TYR A 28 12.33 -16.05 8.40
N ALA A 29 11.82 -14.89 8.79
CA ALA A 29 10.46 -14.48 8.54
C ALA A 29 10.43 -13.51 7.35
N VAL A 30 9.35 -13.49 6.58
CA VAL A 30 9.20 -12.62 5.41
C VAL A 30 8.12 -11.58 5.70
N LEU A 31 8.47 -10.31 5.48
CA LEU A 31 7.54 -9.20 5.44
C LEU A 31 7.46 -8.68 4.00
N SER A 32 6.26 -8.65 3.42
CA SER A 32 6.07 -8.07 2.09
C SER A 32 5.71 -6.60 2.18
N ALA A 33 6.30 -5.78 1.32
CA ALA A 33 5.98 -4.36 1.21
C ALA A 33 5.45 -4.07 -0.20
N LEU A 34 4.24 -3.54 -0.28
CA LEU A 34 3.59 -3.11 -1.52
C LEU A 34 3.76 -1.59 -1.63
N LEU A 35 4.72 -1.16 -2.44
CA LEU A 35 5.16 0.24 -2.53
C LEU A 35 4.93 0.81 -3.93
N PRO A 36 4.53 2.08 -4.06
CA PRO A 36 4.45 2.77 -5.35
C PRO A 36 5.85 3.26 -5.78
N LEU A 37 6.74 2.34 -6.18
CA LEU A 37 8.10 2.74 -6.62
C LEU A 37 8.06 3.45 -7.98
N HIS A 38 7.06 3.12 -8.81
CA HIS A 38 6.83 3.75 -10.09
C HIS A 38 5.34 4.14 -10.31
N SER A 39 5.08 4.85 -11.40
CA SER A 39 3.77 5.18 -12.00
C SER A 39 3.79 5.11 -13.52
N GLY A 40 2.64 5.41 -14.12
CA GLY A 40 2.40 5.35 -15.56
C GLY A 40 1.87 3.98 -15.96
N ASP A 41 1.25 3.91 -17.13
CA ASP A 41 0.63 2.67 -17.64
C ASP A 41 1.66 1.53 -17.76
N ASP A 42 2.90 1.90 -18.10
CA ASP A 42 4.03 0.98 -18.26
C ASP A 42 4.91 0.86 -17.00
N CYS A 43 4.54 1.50 -15.88
CA CYS A 43 5.32 1.49 -14.64
C CYS A 43 6.74 2.06 -14.83
N SER A 44 6.87 3.06 -15.70
CA SER A 44 8.18 3.59 -16.13
C SER A 44 8.61 4.82 -15.36
N VAL A 45 7.69 5.56 -14.73
CA VAL A 45 8.00 6.82 -14.05
C VAL A 45 8.32 6.52 -12.60
N THR A 46 9.57 6.71 -12.17
CA THR A 46 10.00 6.47 -10.79
C THR A 46 9.41 7.54 -9.86
N GLN A 47 8.97 7.12 -8.68
CA GLN A 47 8.39 8.00 -7.66
C GLN A 47 9.29 8.13 -6.43
N ILE A 48 9.60 9.37 -6.06
CA ILE A 48 10.39 9.65 -4.85
C ILE A 48 9.68 9.21 -3.57
N ARG A 49 8.34 9.28 -3.50
CA ARG A 49 7.55 8.73 -2.39
C ARG A 49 7.89 7.27 -2.15
N GLY A 50 7.76 6.41 -3.17
CA GLY A 50 8.07 4.99 -3.05
C GLY A 50 9.52 4.73 -2.64
N ILE A 51 10.48 5.53 -3.14
CA ILE A 51 11.89 5.44 -2.74
C ILE A 51 12.06 5.75 -1.25
N GLN A 52 11.45 6.83 -0.76
CA GLN A 52 11.53 7.21 0.66
C GLN A 52 10.87 6.17 1.57
N GLN A 53 9.74 5.60 1.14
CA GLN A 53 9.06 4.51 1.87
C GLN A 53 9.91 3.24 1.92
N LEU A 54 10.59 2.90 0.82
CA LEU A 54 11.52 1.78 0.78
C LEU A 54 12.69 2.00 1.75
N ALA A 55 13.33 3.17 1.70
CA ALA A 55 14.41 3.52 2.61
C ALA A 55 13.98 3.48 4.08
N ALA A 56 12.76 3.93 4.39
CA ALA A 56 12.18 3.87 5.72
C ALA A 56 11.97 2.42 6.22
N LEU A 57 11.49 1.53 5.35
CA LEU A 57 11.35 0.10 5.65
C LEU A 57 12.70 -0.56 5.91
N GLU A 58 13.69 -0.31 5.05
CA GLU A 58 15.03 -0.88 5.18
C GLU A 58 15.72 -0.37 6.45
N TYR A 59 15.59 0.92 6.76
CA TYR A 59 16.05 1.51 8.01
C TYR A 59 15.42 0.83 9.24
N GLY A 60 14.08 0.78 9.29
CA GLY A 60 13.36 0.14 10.41
C GLY A 60 13.72 -1.34 10.55
N LEU A 61 13.85 -2.04 9.42
CA LEU A 61 14.24 -3.45 9.39
C LEU A 61 15.66 -3.68 9.89
N SER A 62 16.60 -2.81 9.53
CA SER A 62 17.98 -2.87 10.01
C SER A 62 18.04 -2.75 11.55
N LYS A 63 17.27 -1.82 12.13
CA LYS A 63 17.18 -1.65 13.59
C LYS A 63 16.55 -2.87 14.26
N VAL A 64 15.43 -3.34 13.72
CA VAL A 64 14.72 -4.51 14.21
C VAL A 64 15.57 -5.78 14.17
N ASN A 65 16.28 -6.02 13.06
CA ASN A 65 17.09 -7.22 12.90
C ASN A 65 18.31 -7.21 13.83
N ALA A 66 18.84 -6.04 14.18
CA ALA A 66 19.85 -5.93 15.23
C ALA A 66 19.28 -6.34 16.59
N ASP A 67 18.04 -5.94 16.91
CA ASP A 67 17.40 -6.38 18.16
C ASP A 67 17.00 -7.87 18.16
N LEU A 68 16.70 -8.44 16.98
CA LEU A 68 16.31 -9.85 16.85
C LEU A 68 17.48 -10.81 16.97
N SER A 69 18.74 -10.35 16.85
CA SER A 69 19.91 -11.22 16.96
C SER A 69 20.05 -11.88 18.35
N GLN A 70 19.34 -11.37 19.36
CA GLN A 70 19.24 -12.02 20.67
C GLN A 70 18.47 -13.35 20.64
N TYR A 71 17.67 -13.58 19.60
CA TYR A 71 16.91 -14.83 19.36
C TYR A 71 17.66 -15.78 18.40
N GLY A 72 18.99 -15.67 18.34
CA GLY A 72 19.86 -16.45 17.46
C GLY A 72 20.00 -15.81 16.08
N ASP A 73 20.09 -16.64 15.04
CA ASP A 73 20.27 -16.22 13.65
C ASP A 73 18.98 -15.69 12.97
N LEU A 74 17.93 -15.44 13.75
CA LEU A 74 16.63 -15.00 13.25
C LEU A 74 16.69 -13.61 12.61
N LYS A 75 16.18 -13.51 11.38
CA LYS A 75 16.02 -12.24 10.67
C LYS A 75 14.65 -12.15 10.03
N ILE A 76 14.14 -10.93 9.93
CA ILE A 76 13.04 -10.60 9.03
C ILE A 76 13.67 -10.17 7.69
N SER A 77 13.26 -10.81 6.60
CA SER A 77 13.58 -10.40 5.24
C SER A 77 12.46 -9.55 4.66
N LEU A 78 12.83 -8.54 3.88
CA LEU A 78 11.88 -7.68 3.17
C LEU A 78 11.67 -8.22 1.76
N GLN A 79 10.41 -8.40 1.38
CA GLN A 79 10.03 -8.64 -0.01
C GLN A 79 9.40 -7.38 -0.57
N ILE A 80 10.13 -6.69 -1.43
CA ILE A 80 9.70 -5.42 -2.04
C ILE A 80 8.91 -5.73 -3.31
N LEU A 81 7.70 -5.19 -3.40
CA LEU A 81 6.76 -5.44 -4.48
C LEU A 81 6.22 -4.11 -4.99
N ASP A 82 6.56 -3.77 -6.23
CA ASP A 82 6.14 -2.52 -6.84
C ASP A 82 4.68 -2.57 -7.31
N THR A 83 3.88 -1.62 -6.85
CA THR A 83 2.47 -1.49 -7.21
C THR A 83 2.25 -0.63 -8.44
N CYS A 84 3.28 0.10 -8.92
CA CYS A 84 3.16 1.03 -10.03
C CYS A 84 2.06 2.09 -9.84
N SER A 85 1.65 2.37 -8.59
CA SER A 85 0.50 3.23 -8.25
C SER A 85 -0.80 2.88 -8.97
N ASN A 86 -1.01 1.58 -9.25
CA ASN A 86 -2.11 1.06 -10.05
C ASN A 86 -2.72 -0.18 -9.37
N SER A 87 -4.05 -0.21 -9.22
CA SER A 87 -4.74 -1.26 -8.48
C SER A 87 -4.54 -2.66 -9.05
N ASN A 88 -4.61 -2.82 -10.38
CA ASN A 88 -4.38 -4.11 -11.05
C ASN A 88 -2.95 -4.62 -10.83
N ARG A 89 -1.96 -3.71 -10.87
CA ARG A 89 -0.56 -4.04 -10.59
C ARG A 89 -0.35 -4.38 -9.13
N ALA A 90 -0.99 -3.66 -8.20
CA ALA A 90 -0.96 -3.96 -6.77
C ALA A 90 -1.52 -5.35 -6.45
N VAL A 91 -2.62 -5.75 -7.09
CA VAL A 91 -3.17 -7.11 -6.99
C VAL A 91 -2.18 -8.15 -7.48
N LYS A 92 -1.58 -7.96 -8.66
CA LYS A 92 -0.57 -8.88 -9.21
C LYS A 92 0.66 -8.98 -8.30
N ALA A 93 1.11 -7.85 -7.77
CA ALA A 93 2.20 -7.75 -6.81
C ALA A 93 1.88 -8.54 -5.53
N THR A 94 0.67 -8.38 -4.98
CA THR A 94 0.18 -9.12 -3.81
C THR A 94 0.21 -10.62 -4.05
N MET A 95 -0.35 -11.09 -5.17
CA MET A 95 -0.36 -12.51 -5.53
C MET A 95 1.07 -13.07 -5.69
N LYS A 96 1.98 -12.30 -6.28
CA LYS A 96 3.40 -12.66 -6.34
C LYS A 96 4.00 -12.82 -4.94
N GLY A 97 3.65 -11.94 -4.00
CA GLY A 97 4.07 -12.01 -2.61
C GLY A 97 3.63 -13.30 -1.92
N LEU A 98 2.33 -13.63 -2.02
CA LEU A 98 1.75 -14.85 -1.45
C LEU A 98 2.42 -16.11 -1.99
N VAL A 99 2.53 -16.20 -3.32
CA VAL A 99 3.12 -17.36 -3.98
C VAL A 99 4.59 -17.50 -3.60
N SER A 100 5.34 -16.41 -3.46
CA SER A 100 6.74 -16.49 -3.05
C SER A 100 6.92 -16.98 -1.61
N ALA A 101 5.96 -16.68 -0.73
CA ALA A 101 5.98 -17.16 0.65
C ALA A 101 5.57 -18.65 0.76
N ASP A 102 4.60 -19.07 -0.06
CA ASP A 102 4.04 -20.43 -0.05
C ASP A 102 4.79 -21.42 -0.96
N GLN A 103 5.74 -20.96 -1.78
CA GLN A 103 6.53 -21.83 -2.65
C GLN A 103 7.31 -22.87 -1.85
N THR A 104 7.33 -24.09 -2.39
CA THR A 104 7.76 -25.36 -1.78
C THR A 104 9.27 -25.44 -1.52
N CYS A 105 9.83 -24.54 -0.72
CA CYS A 105 11.13 -24.79 -0.13
C CYS A 105 10.98 -25.82 1.01
N ILE A 106 12.06 -26.57 1.29
CA ILE A 106 12.09 -27.61 2.33
C ILE A 106 11.59 -27.06 3.68
N LYS A 107 11.84 -25.77 3.94
CA LYS A 107 11.26 -25.00 5.05
C LYS A 107 10.68 -23.70 4.46
N SER A 108 9.35 -23.58 4.45
CA SER A 108 8.67 -22.33 4.06
C SER A 108 8.97 -21.26 5.12
N PRO A 109 9.29 -20.02 4.70
CA PRO A 109 9.53 -18.93 5.63
C PRO A 109 8.24 -18.53 6.36
N LEU A 110 8.37 -18.00 7.58
CA LEU A 110 7.20 -17.48 8.30
C LEU A 110 6.74 -16.16 7.66
N PHE A 111 5.60 -16.19 6.97
CA PHE A 111 5.02 -15.00 6.36
C PHE A 111 4.31 -14.13 7.41
N LEU A 112 4.79 -12.90 7.62
CA LEU A 112 4.26 -12.00 8.64
C LEU A 112 3.05 -11.20 8.17
N GLY A 113 2.99 -10.85 6.88
CA GLY A 113 1.94 -10.03 6.30
C GLY A 113 2.48 -8.97 5.32
N TYR A 114 1.65 -7.96 5.09
CA TYR A 114 1.90 -6.86 4.16
C TYR A 114 2.03 -5.50 4.87
N VAL A 115 2.89 -4.63 4.36
CA VAL A 115 2.88 -3.18 4.58
C VAL A 115 2.52 -2.48 3.28
N GLY A 116 1.53 -1.58 3.30
CA GLY A 116 1.02 -0.90 2.10
C GLY A 116 0.25 -1.85 1.15
N PRO A 117 -0.42 -1.39 0.08
CA PRO A 117 -0.31 -0.06 -0.48
C PRO A 117 -1.08 0.97 0.34
N ASP A 118 -0.61 2.21 0.30
CA ASP A 118 -1.19 3.34 1.01
C ASP A 118 -2.23 4.11 0.17
N ASP A 119 -2.24 3.93 -1.15
CA ASP A 119 -3.30 4.46 -2.01
C ASP A 119 -4.60 3.64 -1.85
N LEU A 120 -5.71 4.36 -1.71
CA LEU A 120 -6.99 3.76 -1.32
C LEU A 120 -7.56 2.82 -2.38
N GLU A 121 -7.47 3.20 -3.66
CA GLU A 121 -7.99 2.40 -4.77
C GLU A 121 -7.27 1.05 -4.86
N SER A 122 -5.93 1.04 -4.85
CA SER A 122 -5.18 -0.22 -4.85
C SER A 122 -5.40 -1.03 -3.58
N PHE A 123 -5.48 -0.37 -2.41
CA PHE A 123 -5.74 -1.06 -1.17
C PHE A 123 -7.08 -1.80 -1.20
N ILE A 124 -8.17 -1.19 -1.68
CA ILE A 124 -9.50 -1.84 -1.74
C ILE A 124 -9.43 -3.16 -2.53
N ASP A 125 -8.70 -3.19 -3.64
CA ASP A 125 -8.59 -4.38 -4.47
C ASP A 125 -7.64 -5.44 -3.88
N VAL A 126 -6.51 -5.02 -3.30
CA VAL A 126 -5.59 -5.91 -2.58
C VAL A 126 -6.27 -6.50 -1.33
N HIS A 127 -7.09 -5.70 -0.65
CA HIS A 127 -7.76 -6.09 0.57
C HIS A 127 -8.70 -7.28 0.36
N LYS A 128 -9.42 -7.32 -0.77
CA LYS A 128 -10.30 -8.47 -1.13
C LYS A 128 -9.53 -9.79 -1.06
N ILE A 129 -8.32 -9.82 -1.60
CA ILE A 129 -7.48 -11.03 -1.65
C ILE A 129 -6.89 -11.34 -0.27
N THR A 130 -6.32 -10.35 0.40
CA THR A 130 -5.69 -10.56 1.71
C THR A 130 -6.72 -10.94 2.78
N PHE A 131 -7.94 -10.41 2.71
CA PHE A 131 -9.06 -10.79 3.55
C PHE A 131 -9.45 -12.26 3.37
N LEU A 132 -9.64 -12.70 2.12
CA LEU A 132 -9.98 -14.10 1.80
C LEU A 132 -8.94 -15.09 2.35
N LEU A 133 -7.66 -14.69 2.33
CA LEU A 133 -6.55 -15.52 2.78
C LEU A 133 -6.16 -15.26 4.25
N ASN A 134 -6.92 -14.42 4.95
CA ASN A 134 -6.67 -13.97 6.32
C ASN A 134 -5.21 -13.54 6.56
N LYS A 135 -4.65 -12.82 5.58
CA LYS A 135 -3.29 -12.29 5.66
C LYS A 135 -3.32 -10.90 6.26
N THR A 136 -2.45 -10.69 7.24
CA THR A 136 -2.32 -9.39 7.92
C THR A 136 -1.87 -8.32 6.94
N HIS A 137 -2.45 -7.14 7.11
CA HIS A 137 -2.12 -5.95 6.35
C HIS A 137 -1.96 -4.76 7.29
N VAL A 138 -0.85 -4.05 7.19
CA VAL A 138 -0.59 -2.84 7.98
C VAL A 138 -0.47 -1.65 7.04
N LEU A 139 -1.26 -0.62 7.32
CA LEU A 139 -1.32 0.61 6.56
C LEU A 139 -0.81 1.81 7.37
N PRO A 140 -0.22 2.82 6.71
CA PRO A 140 0.31 3.98 7.41
C PRO A 140 -0.73 4.76 8.19
N TYR A 141 -1.90 5.01 7.60
CA TYR A 141 -2.96 5.85 8.19
C TYR A 141 -4.31 5.15 8.10
N LYS A 142 -5.20 5.47 9.05
CA LYS A 142 -6.58 4.97 9.05
C LYS A 142 -7.31 5.48 7.81
N ILE A 143 -7.95 4.54 7.13
CA ILE A 143 -8.85 4.78 6.00
C ILE A 143 -10.27 4.53 6.50
N ASP A 144 -11.20 5.41 6.13
CA ASP A 144 -12.61 5.18 6.42
C ASP A 144 -13.19 4.15 5.43
N LEU A 145 -13.30 2.92 5.91
CA LEU A 145 -13.93 1.81 5.19
C LEU A 145 -15.27 1.58 5.84
N LYS A 146 -16.30 1.34 5.03
CA LYS A 146 -17.66 1.02 5.52
C LYS A 146 -17.65 -0.14 6.53
N GLU A 147 -16.76 -1.10 6.33
CA GLU A 147 -16.55 -2.24 7.21
C GLU A 147 -15.13 -2.23 7.74
N LYS A 148 -14.97 -2.43 9.05
CA LYS A 148 -13.66 -2.48 9.70
C LYS A 148 -13.04 -3.85 9.47
N PRO A 149 -11.97 -3.98 8.67
CA PRO A 149 -11.44 -5.30 8.36
C PRO A 149 -10.68 -5.90 9.54
N ALA A 150 -10.91 -7.18 9.83
CA ALA A 150 -10.32 -7.83 10.99
C ALA A 150 -8.79 -8.02 10.87
N ASN A 151 -8.30 -8.20 9.64
CA ASN A 151 -6.90 -8.44 9.27
C ASN A 151 -6.13 -7.18 8.87
N VAL A 152 -6.76 -6.00 8.93
CA VAL A 152 -6.16 -4.72 8.54
C VAL A 152 -5.91 -3.87 9.77
N PHE A 153 -4.72 -3.29 9.81
CA PHE A 153 -4.24 -2.49 10.92
C PHE A 153 -3.73 -1.14 10.41
N PHE A 154 -3.91 -0.11 11.23
CA PHE A 154 -3.54 1.26 10.87
C PHE A 154 -2.57 1.79 11.90
N ILE A 155 -1.42 2.32 11.46
CA ILE A 155 -0.43 2.87 12.38
C ILE A 155 -0.91 4.21 12.93
N GLY A 156 -1.26 5.14 12.04
CA GLY A 156 -1.80 6.46 12.37
C GLY A 156 -3.33 6.50 12.40
N THR A 157 -3.88 7.50 13.10
CA THR A 157 -5.29 7.89 12.98
C THR A 157 -5.60 8.50 11.61
N ASP A 158 -6.88 8.68 11.31
CA ASP A 158 -7.32 9.36 10.09
C ASP A 158 -6.89 10.83 10.15
N GLN A 159 -6.25 11.30 9.09
CA GLN A 159 -5.71 12.65 8.98
C GLN A 159 -6.67 13.61 8.29
N THR A 160 -7.78 13.14 7.70
CA THR A 160 -8.63 13.95 6.81
C THR A 160 -9.18 15.21 7.48
N GLY A 161 -9.60 15.13 8.75
CA GLY A 161 -10.01 16.31 9.53
C GLY A 161 -8.87 17.29 9.80
N ILE A 162 -7.66 16.79 10.04
CA ILE A 162 -6.47 17.61 10.28
C ILE A 162 -6.03 18.32 8.98
N ARG A 163 -6.09 17.60 7.85
CA ARG A 163 -5.85 18.15 6.50
C ARG A 163 -6.80 19.30 6.16
N ALA A 164 -8.10 19.08 6.37
CA ALA A 164 -9.11 20.10 6.16
C ALA A 164 -8.85 21.34 7.03
N LYS A 165 -8.50 21.13 8.30
CA LYS A 165 -8.15 22.22 9.22
C LYS A 165 -6.90 23.00 8.79
N ALA A 166 -5.87 22.31 8.26
CA ALA A 166 -4.69 22.96 7.71
C ALA A 166 -5.04 23.86 6.51
N ILE A 167 -5.87 23.36 5.59
CA ILE A 167 -6.38 24.13 4.45
C ILE A 167 -7.17 25.36 4.94
N LEU A 168 -8.15 25.18 5.83
CA LEU A 168 -8.93 26.30 6.38
C LEU A 168 -8.06 27.34 7.07
N THR A 169 -7.04 26.90 7.81
CA THR A 169 -6.05 27.79 8.43
C THR A 169 -5.35 28.64 7.39
N MET A 170 -4.91 28.05 6.27
CA MET A 170 -4.28 28.79 5.19
C MET A 170 -5.27 29.77 4.53
N LEU A 171 -6.47 29.32 4.16
CA LEU A 171 -7.49 30.16 3.51
C LEU A 171 -7.90 31.34 4.41
N SER A 172 -8.05 31.10 5.72
CA SER A 172 -8.34 32.15 6.70
C SER A 172 -7.20 33.17 6.82
N ASN A 173 -5.94 32.74 6.79
CA ASN A 173 -4.78 33.64 6.80
C ASN A 173 -4.65 34.46 5.50
N LEU A 174 -5.18 33.95 4.38
CA LEU A 174 -5.33 34.71 3.13
C LEU A 174 -6.55 35.64 3.16
N GLY A 175 -7.42 35.52 4.15
CA GLY A 175 -8.68 36.26 4.24
C GLY A 175 -9.69 35.84 3.16
N TRP A 176 -9.58 34.62 2.63
CA TRP A 176 -10.54 34.11 1.64
C TRP A 176 -11.86 33.73 2.33
N GLU A 177 -12.96 34.08 1.67
CA GLU A 177 -14.32 33.73 2.06
C GLU A 177 -15.01 32.88 0.98
N ASN A 178 -14.63 33.04 -0.29
CA ASN A 178 -15.21 32.33 -1.42
C ASN A 178 -14.12 31.78 -2.35
N TYR A 179 -14.18 30.50 -2.69
CA TYR A 179 -13.19 29.87 -3.56
C TYR A 179 -13.81 28.92 -4.58
N ILE A 180 -13.14 28.70 -5.71
CA ILE A 180 -13.50 27.62 -6.65
C ILE A 180 -12.75 26.37 -6.23
N SER A 181 -13.45 25.24 -6.06
CA SER A 181 -12.83 23.95 -5.75
C SER A 181 -12.57 23.14 -7.01
N VAL A 182 -11.31 22.73 -7.21
CA VAL A 182 -10.89 21.77 -8.23
C VAL A 182 -10.32 20.55 -7.52
N VAL A 183 -10.77 19.35 -7.87
CA VAL A 183 -10.47 18.14 -7.10
C VAL A 183 -10.04 17.01 -8.03
N GLU A 184 -8.98 16.28 -7.69
CA GLU A 184 -8.64 15.02 -8.35
C GLU A 184 -9.80 14.01 -8.20
N ASP A 185 -10.08 13.23 -9.24
CA ASP A 185 -11.05 12.12 -9.19
C ASP A 185 -10.53 10.96 -8.32
N SER A 186 -10.49 11.19 -7.01
CA SER A 186 -10.08 10.23 -5.99
C SER A 186 -11.05 10.28 -4.79
N ILE A 187 -11.19 9.13 -4.13
CA ILE A 187 -12.02 9.03 -2.92
C ILE A 187 -11.45 9.90 -1.79
N GLN A 188 -10.12 9.99 -1.67
CA GLN A 188 -9.46 10.75 -0.60
C GLN A 188 -9.70 12.25 -0.75
N THR A 189 -9.49 12.80 -1.95
CA THR A 189 -9.64 14.24 -2.22
C THR A 189 -11.10 14.68 -2.18
N THR A 190 -12.04 13.81 -2.59
CA THR A 190 -13.47 14.09 -2.48
C THR A 190 -13.92 14.13 -1.03
N ASN A 191 -13.55 13.13 -0.22
CA ASN A 191 -13.87 13.11 1.22
C ASN A 191 -13.22 14.29 1.96
N LEU A 192 -12.00 14.68 1.56
CA LEU A 192 -11.33 15.86 2.09
C LEU A 192 -12.12 17.14 1.79
N LEU A 193 -12.65 17.30 0.57
CA LEU A 193 -13.49 18.45 0.24
C LEU A 193 -14.78 18.47 1.07
N ASP A 194 -15.45 17.33 1.22
CA ASP A 194 -16.69 17.24 2.01
C ASP A 194 -16.44 17.67 3.47
N ILE A 195 -15.40 17.12 4.11
CA ILE A 195 -15.01 17.48 5.47
C ILE A 195 -14.55 18.95 5.57
N LEU A 196 -13.87 19.47 4.54
CA LEU A 196 -13.48 20.88 4.48
C LEU A 196 -14.70 21.81 4.48
N VAL A 197 -15.72 21.48 3.69
CA VAL A 197 -16.97 22.24 3.63
C VAL A 197 -17.70 22.17 4.96
N ASP A 198 -17.81 20.98 5.56
CA ASP A 198 -18.47 20.80 6.86
C ASP A 198 -17.75 21.58 7.98
N LEU A 199 -16.41 21.53 8.05
CA LEU A 199 -15.63 22.22 9.08
C LEU A 199 -15.53 23.75 8.86
N SER A 200 -15.86 24.25 7.68
CA SER A 200 -15.81 25.69 7.39
C SER A 200 -16.85 26.49 8.18
N ASP A 201 -17.91 25.84 8.69
CA ASP A 201 -19.06 26.46 9.34
C ASP A 201 -19.68 27.63 8.53
N GLY A 202 -19.55 27.60 7.20
CA GLY A 202 -20.03 28.66 6.33
C GLY A 202 -19.20 29.95 6.34
N LYS A 203 -18.00 29.94 6.94
CA LYS A 203 -17.09 31.11 6.95
C LYS A 203 -16.27 31.21 5.66
N ILE A 204 -15.93 30.06 5.06
CA ILE A 204 -15.15 29.95 3.83
C ILE A 204 -15.86 28.95 2.94
N CYS A 205 -16.35 29.37 1.78
CA CYS A 205 -17.29 28.56 1.00
C CYS A 205 -16.84 28.30 -0.43
N PRO A 206 -17.02 27.06 -0.91
CA PRO A 206 -16.84 26.77 -2.32
C PRO A 206 -17.95 27.43 -3.14
N VAL A 207 -17.58 27.97 -4.30
CA VAL A 207 -18.50 28.54 -5.28
C VAL A 207 -18.79 27.48 -6.33
N GLY A 208 -20.07 27.15 -6.50
CA GLY A 208 -20.52 26.18 -7.49
C GLY A 208 -20.23 24.72 -7.10
N LYS A 209 -20.29 23.83 -8.09
CA LYS A 209 -19.95 22.42 -7.92
C LYS A 209 -18.43 22.24 -8.04
N PRO A 210 -17.84 21.25 -7.36
CA PRO A 210 -16.43 20.94 -7.54
C PRO A 210 -16.13 20.54 -8.98
N ILE A 211 -15.08 21.13 -9.54
CA ILE A 211 -14.57 20.80 -10.87
C ILE A 211 -13.65 19.60 -10.73
N ILE A 212 -13.97 18.49 -11.39
CA ILE A 212 -13.22 17.25 -11.27
C ILE A 212 -12.09 17.19 -12.31
N LEU A 213 -10.87 16.90 -11.87
CA LEU A 213 -9.74 16.68 -12.78
C LEU A 213 -9.93 15.36 -13.53
N PRO A 214 -9.85 15.38 -14.87
CA PRO A 214 -10.02 14.18 -15.68
C PRO A 214 -8.77 13.31 -15.62
N LYS A 215 -8.98 11.99 -15.73
CA LYS A 215 -7.89 11.01 -15.88
C LYS A 215 -7.17 11.11 -17.23
N SER A 216 -7.80 11.72 -18.25
CA SER A 216 -7.24 11.88 -19.60
C SER A 216 -6.78 13.31 -19.87
N GLU A 217 -5.66 13.46 -20.59
CA GLU A 217 -5.08 14.79 -20.90
C GLU A 217 -6.04 15.71 -21.67
N ASN A 218 -6.91 15.16 -22.53
CA ASN A 218 -7.82 15.95 -23.37
C ASN A 218 -8.87 16.71 -22.55
N GLY A 219 -9.26 16.20 -21.39
CA GLY A 219 -10.31 16.82 -20.56
C GLY A 219 -9.86 18.10 -19.85
N TYR A 220 -8.56 18.37 -19.73
CA TYR A 220 -8.05 19.51 -18.97
C TYR A 220 -8.39 20.86 -19.60
N THR A 221 -8.63 20.89 -20.92
CA THR A 221 -9.11 22.10 -21.61
C THR A 221 -10.52 22.49 -21.18
N THR A 222 -11.38 21.51 -20.90
CA THR A 222 -12.72 21.72 -20.35
C THR A 222 -12.65 22.22 -18.92
N VAL A 223 -11.82 21.60 -18.07
CA VAL A 223 -11.56 22.06 -16.69
C VAL A 223 -11.12 23.52 -16.67
N TYR A 224 -10.17 23.89 -17.54
CA TYR A 224 -9.73 25.28 -17.64
C TYR A 224 -10.87 26.24 -18.01
N LYS A 225 -11.71 25.90 -18.98
CA LYS A 225 -12.87 26.71 -19.36
C LYS A 225 -13.85 26.88 -18.19
N GLU A 226 -14.17 25.80 -17.48
CA GLU A 226 -15.05 25.84 -16.31
C GLU A 226 -14.50 26.75 -15.19
N ILE A 227 -13.18 26.71 -14.95
CA ILE A 227 -12.51 27.61 -14.00
C ILE A 227 -12.71 29.07 -14.41
N ILE A 228 -12.48 29.40 -15.68
CA ILE A 228 -12.61 30.77 -16.20
C ILE A 228 -14.07 31.25 -16.16
N GLU A 229 -15.02 30.41 -16.60
CA GLU A 229 -16.45 30.73 -16.58
C GLU A 229 -16.95 30.99 -15.15
N SER A 230 -16.46 30.23 -14.16
CA SER A 230 -16.79 30.39 -12.75
C SER A 230 -16.28 31.72 -12.18
N GLN A 231 -15.13 32.22 -12.65
CA GLN A 231 -14.57 33.51 -12.21
C GLN A 231 -15.37 34.72 -12.70
N VAL A 232 -16.05 34.63 -13.86
CA VAL A 232 -16.76 35.77 -14.46
C VAL A 232 -18.00 36.17 -13.65
N HIS A 233 -18.64 35.20 -12.98
CA HIS A 233 -19.98 35.37 -12.42
C HIS A 233 -20.02 35.55 -10.90
N SER A 234 -18.87 35.53 -10.21
CA SER A 234 -18.83 35.50 -8.76
C SER A 234 -17.62 36.24 -8.17
N SER A 235 -17.79 36.80 -6.97
CA SER A 235 -16.68 37.36 -6.19
C SER A 235 -15.87 36.22 -5.58
N VAL A 236 -14.99 35.63 -6.38
CA VAL A 236 -14.10 34.53 -5.97
C VAL A 236 -12.76 35.12 -5.51
N ASP A 237 -12.34 34.75 -4.30
CA ASP A 237 -11.05 35.16 -3.75
C ASP A 237 -9.89 34.35 -4.35
N GLY A 238 -10.13 33.10 -4.70
CA GLY A 238 -9.10 32.22 -5.27
C GLY A 238 -9.60 30.85 -5.71
N ILE A 239 -8.67 30.03 -6.19
CA ILE A 239 -8.93 28.64 -6.59
C ILE A 239 -8.20 27.71 -5.62
N LEU A 240 -8.93 26.76 -5.04
CA LEU A 240 -8.38 25.68 -4.25
C LEU A 240 -8.31 24.42 -5.12
N ILE A 241 -7.11 23.86 -5.29
CA ILE A 241 -6.90 22.61 -6.00
C ILE A 241 -6.47 21.53 -5.00
N LEU A 242 -7.21 20.42 -4.95
CA LEU A 242 -6.93 19.27 -4.08
C LEU A 242 -6.49 18.08 -4.91
N VAL A 243 -5.26 17.60 -4.69
CA VAL A 243 -4.73 16.42 -5.37
C VAL A 243 -4.06 15.45 -4.39
N GLU A 244 -4.23 14.16 -4.64
CA GLU A 244 -3.48 13.11 -3.97
C GLU A 244 -2.10 12.96 -4.62
N LYS A 245 -2.08 12.87 -5.95
CA LYS A 245 -0.88 12.65 -6.75
C LYS A 245 -0.50 13.91 -7.51
N PRO A 246 0.74 14.39 -7.36
CA PRO A 246 1.15 15.64 -7.99
C PRO A 246 1.14 15.60 -9.53
N GLU A 247 1.31 14.41 -10.12
CA GLU A 247 1.32 14.22 -11.58
C GLU A 247 -0.02 14.61 -12.23
N ALA A 248 -1.13 14.52 -11.49
CA ALA A 248 -2.45 14.92 -11.96
C ALA A 248 -2.54 16.42 -12.30
N LEU A 249 -1.66 17.25 -11.75
CA LEU A 249 -1.68 18.70 -12.03
C LEU A 249 -1.00 19.07 -13.35
N LYS A 250 -0.08 18.24 -13.85
CA LYS A 250 0.83 18.62 -14.92
C LYS A 250 0.11 19.13 -16.19
N PRO A 251 -0.95 18.47 -16.71
CA PRO A 251 -1.64 18.97 -17.89
C PRO A 251 -2.36 20.30 -17.63
N LEU A 252 -2.96 20.48 -16.44
CA LEU A 252 -3.63 21.72 -16.06
C LEU A 252 -2.64 22.89 -16.04
N LEU A 253 -1.50 22.70 -15.38
CA LEU A 253 -0.47 23.73 -15.24
C LEU A 253 0.10 24.17 -16.59
N LYS A 254 0.26 23.24 -17.54
CA LYS A 254 0.66 23.54 -18.92
C LYS A 254 -0.37 24.39 -19.67
N ILE A 255 -1.65 24.22 -19.38
CA ILE A 255 -2.71 25.06 -19.98
C ILE A 255 -2.71 26.45 -19.33
N LEU A 256 -2.59 26.51 -18.00
CA LEU A 256 -2.49 27.76 -17.24
C LEU A 256 -1.28 28.58 -17.68
N SER A 257 -0.15 27.92 -17.96
CA SER A 257 1.07 28.58 -18.42
C SER A 257 0.95 29.27 -19.76
N ASN A 258 0.05 28.79 -20.61
CA ASN A 258 -0.13 29.32 -21.96
C ASN A 258 -1.18 30.43 -22.02
N ASN A 259 -1.98 30.60 -20.96
CA ASN A 259 -3.14 31.52 -20.93
C ASN A 259 -3.03 32.56 -19.80
N VAL A 260 -1.84 33.13 -19.68
CA VAL A 260 -1.41 33.99 -18.56
C VAL A 260 -2.21 35.30 -18.44
N ASN A 261 -2.75 35.81 -19.55
CA ASN A 261 -3.35 37.15 -19.61
C ASN A 261 -4.78 37.24 -19.06
N SER A 262 -5.47 36.10 -18.88
CA SER A 262 -6.86 36.07 -18.42
C SER A 262 -7.02 35.87 -16.91
N GLN A 263 -5.96 35.48 -16.21
CA GLN A 263 -6.09 34.96 -14.84
C GLN A 263 -5.66 35.99 -13.79
N LYS A 264 -6.59 36.37 -12.91
CA LYS A 264 -6.34 37.32 -11.81
C LYS A 264 -6.30 36.66 -10.43
N SER A 265 -7.02 35.56 -10.26
CA SER A 265 -7.20 34.91 -8.97
C SER A 265 -5.99 34.05 -8.57
N PRO A 266 -5.56 34.11 -7.29
CA PRO A 266 -4.53 33.22 -6.75
C PRO A 266 -4.99 31.76 -6.67
N PHE A 267 -4.01 30.86 -6.69
CA PHE A 267 -4.20 29.42 -6.51
C PHE A 267 -3.60 28.97 -5.18
N VAL A 268 -4.35 28.14 -4.45
CA VAL A 268 -3.85 27.33 -3.34
C VAL A 268 -3.96 25.88 -3.78
N ILE A 269 -2.84 25.17 -3.81
CA ILE A 269 -2.77 23.77 -4.22
C ILE A 269 -2.39 22.95 -3.01
N TYR A 270 -3.24 22.01 -2.62
CA TYR A 270 -2.98 21.06 -1.55
C TYR A 270 -2.66 19.68 -2.11
N ILE A 271 -1.52 19.12 -1.72
CA ILE A 271 -0.97 17.86 -2.22
C ILE A 271 -0.74 16.90 -1.05
N ILE A 272 -1.40 15.74 -1.10
CA ILE A 272 -1.34 14.74 -0.01
C ILE A 272 -0.01 13.98 0.01
N SER A 273 0.63 13.78 -1.14
CA SER A 273 1.88 13.02 -1.23
C SER A 273 3.09 13.90 -1.52
N VAL A 274 4.25 13.53 -0.96
CA VAL A 274 5.52 14.13 -1.36
C VAL A 274 5.91 13.60 -2.72
N GLY A 275 6.28 14.51 -3.61
CA GLY A 275 6.97 14.07 -4.80
C GLY A 275 7.09 15.08 -5.88
N LEU A 276 7.73 16.21 -5.59
CA LEU A 276 7.82 17.28 -6.58
C LEU A 276 9.04 18.19 -6.37
N LYS A 277 10.15 17.91 -7.04
CA LYS A 277 11.13 18.97 -7.37
C LYS A 277 11.23 19.26 -8.84
N LEU A 278 10.16 18.97 -9.55
CA LEU A 278 9.94 19.54 -10.86
C LEU A 278 8.50 19.96 -10.94
N TRP A 279 8.21 20.98 -10.15
CA TRP A 279 7.24 21.95 -10.55
C TRP A 279 7.76 22.53 -11.89
N ASP A 280 7.40 21.91 -13.02
CA ASP A 280 7.30 22.53 -14.36
C ASP A 280 6.14 23.53 -14.33
N PHE A 281 6.02 24.24 -13.21
CA PHE A 281 5.01 25.24 -13.03
C PHE A 281 5.35 26.34 -14.01
N PRO A 282 4.33 26.93 -14.64
CA PRO A 282 4.54 28.12 -15.41
C PRO A 282 5.46 29.09 -14.66
N ARG A 283 6.56 29.47 -15.30
CA ARG A 283 7.41 30.56 -14.81
C ARG A 283 6.77 31.90 -15.17
N SER A 284 5.51 32.05 -14.80
CA SER A 284 4.75 33.26 -15.06
C SER A 284 4.70 34.11 -13.80
N ASP A 285 5.19 35.33 -13.91
CA ASP A 285 5.12 36.32 -12.83
C ASP A 285 3.67 36.73 -12.50
N SER A 286 2.70 36.43 -13.38
CA SER A 286 1.29 36.73 -13.11
C SER A 286 0.58 35.65 -12.30
N LEU A 287 1.09 34.41 -12.29
CA LEU A 287 0.45 33.31 -11.59
C LEU A 287 0.89 33.28 -10.14
N LYS A 288 -0.03 33.61 -9.25
CA LYS A 288 0.18 33.58 -7.81
C LYS A 288 -0.21 32.19 -7.30
N ILE A 289 0.79 31.37 -7.02
CA ILE A 289 0.58 29.98 -6.63
C ILE A 289 1.18 29.76 -5.25
N ILE A 290 0.33 29.28 -4.34
CA ILE A 290 0.70 28.74 -3.04
C ILE A 290 0.49 27.23 -3.06
N VAL A 291 1.44 26.54 -2.47
CA VAL A 291 1.54 25.10 -2.46
C VAL A 291 1.54 24.65 -1.02
N MET A 292 0.73 23.65 -0.71
CA MET A 292 0.70 23.01 0.58
C MET A 292 0.99 21.52 0.32
N GLN A 293 2.11 21.02 0.84
CA GLN A 293 2.52 19.63 0.66
C GLN A 293 2.60 18.96 2.03
N GLU A 294 1.96 17.79 2.19
CA GLU A 294 2.15 16.99 3.39
C GLU A 294 3.57 16.47 3.46
N ALA A 295 4.20 16.60 4.61
CA ALA A 295 5.53 16.09 4.87
C ALA A 295 5.59 15.55 6.30
N THR A 296 6.76 15.07 6.70
CA THR A 296 7.02 14.71 8.09
C THR A 296 8.36 15.27 8.57
N GLU A 297 8.35 15.82 9.79
CA GLU A 297 9.58 16.17 10.49
C GLU A 297 10.17 14.90 11.10
N PHE A 298 11.14 14.31 10.39
CA PHE A 298 11.80 13.11 10.88
C PHE A 298 13.15 13.47 11.50
N ILE A 299 13.26 13.32 12.82
CA ILE A 299 14.49 13.61 13.58
C ILE A 299 15.69 12.83 13.02
N VAL A 300 15.47 11.59 12.56
CA VAL A 300 16.51 10.71 11.99
C VAL A 300 16.51 10.68 10.47
N LYS A 301 16.10 11.78 9.84
CA LYS A 301 16.15 11.98 8.37
C LYS A 301 17.51 11.63 7.77
N ASN A 302 18.60 12.04 8.41
CA ASN A 302 19.95 11.73 7.93
C ASN A 302 20.26 10.23 7.96
N ASP A 303 19.65 9.48 8.87
CA ASP A 303 19.84 8.03 8.96
C ASP A 303 19.11 7.32 7.81
N ILE A 304 17.88 7.74 7.47
CA ILE A 304 17.14 7.16 6.33
C ILE A 304 17.84 7.42 5.00
N LYS A 305 18.49 8.58 4.82
CA LYS A 305 19.20 8.89 3.57
C LYS A 305 20.21 7.81 3.18
N GLN A 306 20.84 7.14 4.15
CA GLN A 306 21.80 6.06 3.91
C GLN A 306 21.17 4.78 3.35
N TYR A 307 19.84 4.64 3.46
CA TYR A 307 19.07 3.50 2.95
C TYR A 307 18.33 3.85 1.65
N ILE A 308 18.55 5.02 1.07
CA ILE A 308 17.98 5.36 -0.23
C ILE A 308 18.65 4.49 -1.30
N ASN A 309 17.82 3.85 -2.12
CA ASN A 309 18.33 3.07 -3.25
C ASN A 309 18.87 4.01 -4.33
N ASP A 310 20.20 4.08 -4.45
CA ASP A 310 20.91 4.95 -5.40
C ASP A 310 20.44 4.75 -6.85
N SER A 311 20.15 3.51 -7.28
CA SER A 311 19.71 3.23 -8.65
C SER A 311 18.32 3.84 -8.93
N LEU A 312 17.38 3.68 -8.01
CA LEU A 312 16.06 4.30 -8.14
C LEU A 312 16.16 5.83 -8.04
N LEU A 313 17.01 6.35 -7.15
CA LEU A 313 17.23 7.79 -7.02
C LEU A 313 17.87 8.39 -8.29
N ILE A 314 18.83 7.69 -8.90
CA ILE A 314 19.44 8.07 -10.18
C ILE A 314 18.37 8.06 -11.27
N ASN A 315 17.57 6.99 -11.40
CA ASN A 315 16.49 6.92 -12.40
C ASN A 315 15.48 8.06 -12.22
N TYR A 316 15.06 8.32 -10.98
CA TYR A 316 14.23 9.48 -10.65
C TYR A 316 14.90 10.78 -11.09
N HIS A 317 16.19 10.96 -10.78
CA HIS A 317 16.95 12.11 -11.20
C HIS A 317 17.13 12.22 -12.72
N GLU A 318 17.22 11.13 -13.46
CA GLU A 318 17.36 11.14 -14.93
C GLU A 318 16.05 11.48 -15.63
N GLN A 319 14.96 10.88 -15.18
CA GLN A 319 13.61 11.17 -15.68
C GLN A 319 13.25 12.63 -15.41
N THR A 320 13.66 13.15 -14.26
CA THR A 320 13.56 14.58 -13.94
C THR A 320 14.61 15.42 -14.68
N ARG A 321 15.82 14.91 -14.99
CA ARG A 321 16.86 15.66 -15.72
C ARG A 321 16.52 15.96 -17.18
N SER A 322 15.70 15.14 -17.86
CA SER A 322 15.24 15.51 -19.21
C SER A 322 14.47 16.84 -19.22
N TYR A 323 13.83 17.19 -18.10
CA TYR A 323 13.19 18.49 -17.84
C TYR A 323 14.20 19.59 -17.39
N LYS A 324 15.40 19.22 -16.92
CA LYS A 324 16.45 20.13 -16.38
C LYS A 324 17.35 20.81 -17.40
N ARG A 325 17.18 20.65 -18.72
CA ARG A 325 18.00 21.42 -19.72
C ARG A 325 17.93 22.94 -19.56
N SER A 326 17.00 23.45 -18.74
CA SER A 326 16.88 24.86 -18.34
C SER A 326 17.67 25.26 -17.08
N CYS A 327 18.25 24.34 -16.31
CA CYS A 327 19.01 24.66 -15.10
C CYS A 327 20.50 24.72 -15.45
N ASN A 328 21.05 25.93 -15.61
CA ASN A 328 22.48 26.14 -15.85
C ASN A 328 23.28 25.66 -14.62
N TYR A 329 23.81 24.43 -14.66
CA TYR A 329 24.85 23.83 -13.81
C TYR A 329 24.80 24.08 -12.28
N ASN A 330 23.72 24.62 -11.71
CA ASN A 330 23.69 24.97 -10.30
C ASN A 330 23.36 23.73 -9.45
N PRO A 331 24.31 23.19 -8.66
CA PRO A 331 24.08 22.02 -7.81
C PRO A 331 22.98 22.26 -6.76
N MET A 332 22.69 23.52 -6.40
CA MET A 332 21.60 23.84 -5.47
C MET A 332 20.20 23.46 -5.97
N CYS A 333 20.01 23.22 -7.28
CA CYS A 333 18.73 22.71 -7.79
C CYS A 333 18.42 21.26 -7.37
N LEU A 334 19.33 20.52 -6.72
CA LEU A 334 19.15 19.10 -6.37
C LEU A 334 18.90 18.82 -4.87
N ASP A 335 19.31 19.69 -3.95
CA ASP A 335 19.27 19.39 -2.50
C ASP A 335 17.88 19.26 -1.81
N SER A 336 16.90 20.13 -2.07
CA SER A 336 15.67 20.18 -1.24
C SER A 336 14.66 19.00 -1.30
N LEU A 337 14.84 17.95 -2.11
CA LEU A 337 13.87 16.81 -2.13
C LEU A 337 14.15 15.74 -1.11
N GLU A 338 15.43 15.48 -0.89
CA GLU A 338 15.83 14.66 0.23
C GLU A 338 15.52 15.37 1.55
N ASP A 339 15.19 16.67 1.47
CA ASP A 339 14.95 17.45 2.65
C ASP A 339 13.56 17.31 3.26
N GLU A 340 12.58 16.96 2.43
CA GLU A 340 11.23 16.67 2.88
C GLU A 340 10.90 15.20 2.67
N LEU A 341 10.49 14.57 3.77
CA LEU A 341 10.10 13.18 3.78
C LEU A 341 8.58 13.08 3.67
N ASP A 342 8.13 12.09 2.90
CA ASP A 342 6.71 11.74 2.77
C ASP A 342 6.08 11.48 4.14
N SER A 343 4.84 11.91 4.30
CA SER A 343 4.11 11.76 5.56
C SER A 343 3.97 10.29 5.98
N THR A 344 4.12 9.32 5.08
CA THR A 344 4.03 7.89 5.43
C THR A 344 5.34 7.29 5.96
N VAL A 345 6.48 7.96 5.84
CA VAL A 345 7.81 7.45 6.25
C VAL A 345 7.84 7.03 7.73
N ILE A 346 7.32 7.88 8.63
CA ILE A 346 7.22 7.56 10.06
C ILE A 346 6.32 6.33 10.30
N PRO A 347 5.04 6.34 9.88
CA PRO A 347 4.18 5.20 10.16
C PRO A 347 4.68 3.88 9.56
N ILE A 348 5.27 3.90 8.37
CA ILE A 348 5.83 2.70 7.73
C ILE A 348 7.00 2.14 8.54
N THR A 349 7.88 2.99 9.06
CA THR A 349 8.94 2.56 9.98
C THR A 349 8.35 1.86 11.21
N TYR A 350 7.31 2.45 11.82
CA TYR A 350 6.62 1.85 12.96
C TYR A 350 5.91 0.52 12.63
N ALA A 351 5.44 0.32 11.41
CA ALA A 351 4.85 -0.94 10.98
C ALA A 351 5.84 -2.11 11.13
N VAL A 352 7.09 -1.92 10.71
CA VAL A 352 8.15 -2.95 10.83
C VAL A 352 8.39 -3.30 12.29
N HIS A 353 8.47 -2.30 13.16
CA HIS A 353 8.65 -2.52 14.59
C HIS A 353 7.47 -3.25 15.26
N LEU A 354 6.22 -2.98 14.86
CA LEU A 354 5.05 -3.72 15.36
C LEU A 354 5.08 -5.18 14.95
N PHE A 355 5.40 -5.46 13.67
CA PHE A 355 5.59 -6.83 13.20
C PHE A 355 6.69 -7.56 13.97
N ALA A 356 7.83 -6.89 14.16
CA ALA A 356 8.94 -7.43 14.92
C ALA A 356 8.56 -7.75 16.37
N ASN A 357 7.85 -6.84 17.03
CA ASN A 357 7.45 -7.07 18.42
C ASN A 357 6.43 -8.21 18.54
N ALA A 358 5.45 -8.27 17.64
CA ALA A 358 4.52 -9.39 17.58
C ALA A 358 5.25 -10.72 17.34
N LEU A 359 6.28 -10.73 16.48
CA LEU A 359 7.13 -11.90 16.25
C LEU A 359 7.88 -12.31 17.52
N LYS A 360 8.53 -11.37 18.22
CA LYS A 360 9.22 -11.63 19.50
C LYS A 360 8.29 -12.25 20.53
N MET A 361 7.12 -11.63 20.74
CA MET A 361 6.09 -12.15 21.65
C MET A 361 5.62 -13.55 21.25
N SER A 362 5.48 -13.79 19.95
CA SER A 362 5.07 -15.09 19.42
C SER A 362 6.12 -16.18 19.69
N ILE A 363 7.41 -15.85 19.55
CA ILE A 363 8.53 -16.74 19.87
C ILE A 363 8.54 -17.05 21.36
N ASP A 364 8.43 -16.03 22.21
CA ASP A 364 8.42 -16.19 23.67
C ASP A 364 7.24 -17.03 24.16
N GLN A 365 6.09 -16.96 23.49
CA GLN A 365 4.90 -17.75 23.84
C GLN A 365 4.93 -19.18 23.27
N LYS A 366 5.41 -19.37 22.03
CA LYS A 366 5.27 -20.65 21.31
C LYS A 366 6.53 -21.51 21.32
N CYS A 367 7.70 -20.90 21.50
CA CYS A 367 8.99 -21.56 21.33
C CYS A 367 9.80 -21.70 22.63
N LYS A 368 9.34 -21.13 23.76
CA LYS A 368 10.05 -21.14 25.05
C LYS A 368 10.54 -22.52 25.55
N TYR A 369 9.88 -23.60 25.16
CA TYR A 369 10.22 -24.96 25.60
C TYR A 369 11.03 -25.77 24.58
N ASN A 370 11.36 -25.22 23.41
CA ASN A 370 12.25 -25.86 22.44
C ASN A 370 13.69 -25.41 22.67
N LEU A 371 14.37 -26.07 23.60
CA LEU A 371 15.79 -25.83 23.89
C LEU A 371 16.71 -26.19 22.70
N ASP A 372 16.25 -27.05 21.79
CA ASP A 372 17.10 -27.67 20.77
C ASP A 372 17.23 -26.87 19.47
N SER A 373 16.49 -25.76 19.28
CA SER A 373 16.58 -24.94 18.07
C SER A 373 16.23 -23.48 18.34
N PRO A 374 17.21 -22.58 18.53
CA PRO A 374 16.95 -21.14 18.52
C PRO A 374 16.36 -20.74 17.15
N GLY A 375 15.25 -20.01 17.13
CA GLY A 375 14.61 -19.53 15.90
C GLY A 375 13.11 -19.85 15.79
N ILE A 376 12.66 -20.08 14.55
CA ILE A 376 11.25 -20.28 14.21
C ILE A 376 10.89 -21.75 14.45
N CYS A 377 10.19 -22.00 15.56
CA CYS A 377 9.72 -23.33 15.92
C CYS A 377 8.44 -23.74 15.17
N ARG A 378 8.15 -25.05 15.12
CA ARG A 378 6.95 -25.60 14.46
C ARG A 378 5.64 -25.02 14.99
N ASN A 379 5.55 -24.79 16.31
CA ASN A 379 4.35 -24.19 16.94
C ASN A 379 4.07 -22.77 16.45
N LEU A 380 5.14 -22.01 16.14
CA LEU A 380 5.04 -20.68 15.58
C LEU A 380 4.62 -20.74 14.10
N GLN A 381 5.17 -21.68 13.33
CA GLN A 381 4.78 -21.89 11.92
C GLN A 381 3.31 -22.29 11.79
N SER A 382 2.78 -23.06 12.75
CA SER A 382 1.37 -23.48 12.78
C SER A 382 0.47 -22.52 13.55
N MET A 383 0.93 -21.31 13.87
CA MET A 383 0.14 -20.35 14.64
C MET A 383 -1.13 -19.95 13.85
N PRO A 384 -2.33 -20.05 14.45
CA PRO A 384 -3.55 -19.60 13.79
C PRO A 384 -3.50 -18.09 13.50
N PRO A 385 -3.99 -17.62 12.34
CA PRO A 385 -3.95 -16.19 11.99
C PRO A 385 -4.67 -15.28 13.00
N MET A 386 -5.72 -15.77 13.66
CA MET A 386 -6.43 -15.03 14.72
C MET A 386 -5.55 -14.77 15.94
N GLU A 387 -4.68 -15.71 16.30
CA GLU A 387 -3.74 -15.55 17.40
C GLU A 387 -2.63 -14.55 17.03
N TRP A 388 -2.09 -14.66 15.81
CA TRP A 388 -1.14 -13.68 15.26
C TRP A 388 -1.72 -12.25 15.26
N THR A 389 -2.95 -12.11 14.78
CA THR A 389 -3.72 -10.85 14.77
C THR A 389 -3.92 -10.30 16.19
N SER A 390 -4.15 -11.16 17.18
CA SER A 390 -4.27 -10.76 18.59
C SER A 390 -2.94 -10.22 19.14
N LEU A 391 -1.82 -10.87 18.82
CA LEU A 391 -0.49 -10.44 19.25
C LEU A 391 -0.10 -9.10 18.62
N LEU A 392 -0.40 -8.89 17.34
CA LEU A 392 -0.21 -7.60 16.68
C LEU A 392 -0.95 -6.46 17.38
N ARG A 393 -2.17 -6.70 17.88
CA ARG A 393 -2.95 -5.68 18.63
C ARG A 393 -2.34 -5.33 19.98
N THR A 394 -1.43 -6.15 20.49
CA THR A 394 -0.84 -5.91 21.80
C THR A 394 0.10 -4.70 21.73
N GLN A 395 -0.13 -3.76 22.63
CA GLN A 395 0.67 -2.55 22.69
C GLN A 395 2.14 -2.90 22.94
N SER A 396 3.02 -2.24 22.20
CA SER A 396 4.45 -2.53 22.17
C SER A 396 5.23 -1.31 22.65
N THR A 397 6.35 -1.52 23.32
CA THR A 397 7.31 -0.47 23.65
C THR A 397 8.54 -0.71 22.80
N ILE A 398 8.86 0.21 21.89
CA ILE A 398 10.12 0.17 21.17
C ILE A 398 11.13 0.96 22.00
N THR A 399 12.27 0.35 22.30
CA THR A 399 13.42 1.03 22.92
C THR A 399 14.27 1.75 21.86
N ASN A 400 14.44 1.14 20.69
CA ASN A 400 15.25 1.64 19.57
C ASN A 400 14.37 2.12 18.40
N GLY A 401 13.41 3.00 18.67
CA GLY A 401 12.52 3.55 17.65
C GLY A 401 13.18 4.69 16.87
N PRO A 402 12.59 5.12 15.75
CA PRO A 402 13.08 6.27 14.98
C PRO A 402 13.14 7.58 15.81
N GLU A 403 12.28 7.71 16.80
CA GLU A 403 12.24 8.86 17.72
C GLU A 403 12.81 8.50 19.12
N GLY A 404 13.57 7.41 19.20
CA GLY A 404 14.04 6.84 20.47
C GLY A 404 13.01 5.93 21.15
N PRO A 405 13.10 5.74 22.48
CA PRO A 405 12.17 4.89 23.21
C PRO A 405 10.74 5.45 23.19
N LYS A 406 9.82 4.75 22.54
CA LYS A 406 8.42 5.17 22.42
C LYS A 406 7.48 3.97 22.56
N ARG A 407 6.39 4.17 23.30
CA ARG A 407 5.29 3.22 23.34
C ARG A 407 4.47 3.37 22.07
N ILE A 408 4.43 2.32 21.27
CA ILE A 408 3.71 2.28 20.01
C ILE A 408 2.51 1.35 20.06
N ARG A 409 1.48 1.71 19.32
CA ARG A 409 0.25 0.93 19.13
C ARG A 409 -0.29 1.21 17.73
N PHE A 410 -1.32 0.49 17.33
CA PHE A 410 -2.12 0.92 16.19
C PHE A 410 -2.97 2.15 16.56
N GLN A 411 -3.30 2.97 15.55
CA GLN A 411 -4.07 4.20 15.68
C GLN A 411 -3.42 5.22 16.63
N MET A 412 -2.11 5.41 16.48
CA MET A 412 -1.39 6.50 17.14
C MET A 412 -1.74 7.84 16.50
N GLU A 413 -1.73 8.87 17.32
CA GLU A 413 -1.66 10.23 16.83
C GLU A 413 -0.23 10.47 16.34
N ILE A 414 -0.10 10.64 15.02
CA ILE A 414 1.16 11.00 14.37
C ILE A 414 1.03 12.48 14.03
N PRO A 415 2.01 13.32 14.42
CA PRO A 415 1.99 14.74 14.06
C PRO A 415 1.85 14.92 12.56
N HIS A 416 0.85 15.70 12.15
CA HIS A 416 0.67 16.09 10.76
C HIS A 416 1.47 17.35 10.49
N HIS A 417 2.32 17.31 9.47
CA HIS A 417 3.14 18.45 9.08
C HIS A 417 2.83 18.81 7.62
N VAL A 418 2.61 20.09 7.36
CA VAL A 418 2.40 20.63 6.02
C VAL A 418 3.42 21.71 5.76
N SER A 419 4.21 21.51 4.72
CA SER A 419 5.13 22.51 4.19
C SER A 419 4.42 23.40 3.18
N ILE A 420 4.60 24.71 3.31
CA ILE A 420 3.93 25.69 2.47
C ILE A 420 4.95 26.44 1.65
N TYR A 421 4.80 26.35 0.33
CA TYR A 421 5.65 27.01 -0.62
C TYR A 421 4.92 28.10 -1.39
N MET A 422 5.68 29.09 -1.86
CA MET A 422 5.17 30.13 -2.74
C MET A 422 6.17 30.37 -3.87
N TRP A 423 5.64 30.62 -5.07
CA TRP A 423 6.47 30.98 -6.21
C TRP A 423 7.13 32.33 -5.99
N ASN A 424 8.46 32.35 -5.97
CA ASN A 424 9.25 33.57 -5.92
C ASN A 424 9.65 33.96 -7.36
N THR A 425 9.16 35.11 -7.81
CA THR A 425 9.41 35.64 -9.16
C THR A 425 10.87 36.05 -9.38
N VAL A 426 11.59 36.39 -8.31
CA VAL A 426 13.01 36.78 -8.35
C VAL A 426 13.90 35.57 -8.50
N THR A 427 13.74 34.56 -7.65
CA THR A 427 14.56 33.33 -7.71
C THR A 427 14.08 32.36 -8.78
N ARG A 428 12.84 32.53 -9.26
CA ARG A 428 12.13 31.61 -10.17
C ARG A 428 12.08 30.19 -9.61
N GLN A 429 11.84 30.09 -8.30
CA GLN A 429 11.74 28.85 -7.55
C GLN A 429 10.60 28.95 -6.53
N PHE A 430 10.16 27.80 -6.05
CA PHE A 430 9.26 27.72 -4.90
C PHE A 430 10.09 27.81 -3.62
N ASP A 431 9.85 28.86 -2.84
CA ASP A 431 10.49 29.03 -1.55
C ASP A 431 9.57 28.51 -0.45
N LEU A 432 10.12 27.80 0.53
CA LEU A 432 9.40 27.40 1.74
C LEU A 432 9.11 28.67 2.55
N ILE A 433 7.83 29.03 2.67
CA ILE A 433 7.39 30.28 3.31
C ILE A 433 6.82 30.07 4.71
N ALA A 434 6.24 28.90 4.97
CA ALA A 434 5.63 28.59 6.25
C ALA A 434 5.48 27.08 6.42
N THR A 435 5.18 26.68 7.65
CA THR A 435 4.74 25.32 7.98
C THR A 435 3.45 25.35 8.81
N ILE A 436 2.67 24.28 8.73
CA ILE A 436 1.52 24.03 9.62
C ILE A 436 1.74 22.70 10.32
N MET A 437 1.57 22.68 11.64
CA MET A 437 1.54 21.45 12.43
C MET A 437 0.12 21.19 12.95
N ASN A 438 -0.37 19.95 12.79
CA ASN A 438 -1.68 19.47 13.26
C ASN A 438 -2.87 20.37 12.86
N GLY A 439 -2.74 21.08 11.74
CA GLY A 439 -3.75 22.00 11.23
C GLY A 439 -4.01 23.24 12.09
N ASP A 440 -3.19 23.52 13.12
CA ASP A 440 -3.52 24.55 14.12
C ASP A 440 -3.01 25.95 13.80
N ARG A 441 -1.71 26.07 13.55
CA ARG A 441 -1.04 27.37 13.42
C ARG A 441 -0.11 27.40 12.23
N LEU A 442 -0.21 28.50 11.48
CA LEU A 442 0.68 28.85 10.40
C LEU A 442 1.94 29.49 10.97
N ASN A 443 3.07 28.80 10.85
CA ASN A 443 4.37 29.25 11.32
C ASN A 443 5.17 29.78 10.13
N PHE A 444 5.19 31.10 9.94
CA PHE A 444 5.99 31.71 8.87
C PHE A 444 7.49 31.57 9.13
N MET A 445 8.24 31.32 8.07
CA MET A 445 9.70 31.44 8.09
C MET A 445 10.08 32.90 8.34
N LYS A 446 11.19 33.14 9.05
CA LYS A 446 11.60 34.51 9.44
C LYS A 446 11.70 35.41 8.22
N ASN A 447 11.12 36.61 8.31
CA ASN A 447 11.12 37.66 7.27
C ASN A 447 10.29 37.36 6.01
N VAL A 448 9.40 36.37 6.02
CA VAL A 448 8.51 36.11 4.90
C VAL A 448 7.14 36.73 5.14
N PHE A 449 6.67 37.54 4.19
CA PHE A 449 5.34 38.14 4.19
C PHE A 449 4.54 37.66 2.98
N LEU A 450 3.26 37.31 3.19
CA LEU A 450 2.35 37.02 2.08
C LEU A 450 2.08 38.30 1.30
N PRO A 451 2.25 38.31 -0.04
CA PRO A 451 1.96 39.48 -0.85
C PRO A 451 0.49 39.89 -0.70
N ALA A 452 0.24 41.19 -0.59
CA ALA A 452 -1.13 41.74 -0.52
C ALA A 452 -1.99 41.28 -1.70
N SER A 453 -1.37 40.99 -2.84
CA SER A 453 -2.03 40.52 -4.05
C SER A 453 -2.63 39.12 -3.99
N VAL A 454 -2.31 38.33 -2.95
CA VAL A 454 -2.88 37.00 -2.67
C VAL A 454 -3.96 37.07 -1.58
N ARG A 455 -3.97 38.17 -0.81
CA ARG A 455 -4.97 38.40 0.24
C ARG A 455 -6.24 38.97 -0.37
N SER A 456 -7.38 38.57 0.17
CA SER A 456 -8.62 39.25 -0.16
C SER A 456 -8.61 40.65 0.46
N ASN A 457 -8.98 41.66 -0.33
CA ASN A 457 -9.27 42.98 0.20
C ASN A 457 -10.63 42.89 0.88
N ARG A 458 -10.63 42.71 2.21
CA ARG A 458 -11.83 42.78 3.07
C ARG A 458 -12.53 44.12 2.89
N SER A 459 -13.42 44.21 1.91
CA SER A 459 -14.54 45.15 1.94
C SER A 459 -15.71 44.41 2.57
N ASP A 460 -16.36 45.01 3.58
CA ASP A 460 -17.43 44.48 4.47
C ASP A 460 -18.57 43.69 3.78
N ARG A 461 -18.25 42.57 3.13
CA ARG A 461 -19.20 41.65 2.52
C ARG A 461 -19.40 40.51 3.48
N THR A 462 -20.63 40.37 3.97
CA THR A 462 -21.04 39.14 4.66
C THR A 462 -21.13 38.03 3.63
N ALA A 463 -20.18 37.09 3.65
CA ALA A 463 -20.27 35.86 2.89
C ALA A 463 -21.59 35.14 3.23
N PHE A 464 -22.44 34.93 2.23
CA PHE A 464 -23.61 34.06 2.33
C PHE A 464 -23.34 32.83 1.49
N CYS A 465 -23.00 31.73 2.15
CA CYS A 465 -22.92 30.45 1.48
C CYS A 465 -24.34 30.06 1.07
N GLN A 466 -24.61 30.12 -0.23
CA GLN A 466 -25.78 29.45 -0.76
C GLN A 466 -25.56 27.97 -0.53
N LEU A 467 -26.07 27.48 0.59
CA LEU A 467 -25.90 26.12 1.06
C LEU A 467 -26.66 25.19 0.10
N HIS A 468 -26.05 24.89 -1.04
CA HIS A 468 -26.42 23.72 -1.82
C HIS A 468 -25.96 22.53 -0.99
N LYS A 469 -26.76 22.14 0.01
CA LYS A 469 -26.73 20.78 0.55
C LYS A 469 -26.95 19.89 -0.66
N ILE A 470 -25.85 19.38 -1.21
CA ILE A 470 -25.86 18.30 -2.19
C ILE A 470 -26.45 17.14 -1.40
N LYS A 471 -27.79 17.02 -1.43
CA LYS A 471 -28.44 15.75 -1.17
C LYS A 471 -27.82 14.85 -2.23
N GLN A 472 -26.84 14.04 -1.82
CA GLN A 472 -26.43 12.90 -2.62
C GLN A 472 -27.69 12.05 -2.75
N THR A 473 -28.45 12.29 -3.81
CA THR A 473 -29.42 11.33 -4.30
C THR A 473 -28.57 10.15 -4.68
N LYS A 474 -28.41 9.21 -3.74
CA LYS A 474 -27.95 7.86 -4.03
C LYS A 474 -28.90 7.34 -5.08
N THR A 475 -28.54 7.49 -6.35
CA THR A 475 -29.14 6.74 -7.43
C THR A 475 -28.70 5.31 -7.16
N ALA A 476 -29.49 4.61 -6.33
CA ALA A 476 -29.51 3.17 -6.34
C ALA A 476 -29.96 2.83 -7.76
N THR A 477 -29.01 2.44 -8.60
CA THR A 477 -29.29 1.70 -9.82
C THR A 477 -29.84 0.36 -9.37
N THR A 478 -31.11 0.34 -8.96
CA THR A 478 -31.91 -0.87 -8.87
C THR A 478 -32.12 -1.34 -10.30
N SER A 479 -31.23 -2.23 -10.76
CA SER A 479 -31.59 -3.19 -11.80
C SER A 479 -32.74 -4.02 -11.25
N SER A 480 -33.96 -3.74 -11.69
CA SER A 480 -35.09 -4.64 -11.52
C SER A 480 -34.79 -5.92 -12.30
N VAL A 481 -34.24 -6.92 -11.61
CA VAL A 481 -34.27 -8.31 -12.04
C VAL A 481 -35.33 -8.96 -11.18
N ASP A 482 -36.36 -9.49 -11.85
CA ASP A 482 -37.48 -10.17 -11.24
C ASP A 482 -37.03 -11.27 -10.28
N ASP A 483 -37.68 -11.28 -9.11
CA ASP A 483 -37.64 -12.33 -8.11
C ASP A 483 -38.19 -13.64 -8.70
N THR A 484 -37.30 -14.61 -8.92
CA THR A 484 -37.65 -16.02 -8.74
C THR A 484 -36.66 -16.63 -7.77
N THR A 485 -37.21 -16.98 -6.61
CA THR A 485 -36.63 -17.83 -5.56
C THR A 485 -35.95 -19.06 -6.15
N ASP A 486 -34.62 -19.10 -6.07
CA ASP A 486 -33.83 -20.32 -6.03
C ASP A 486 -32.59 -20.06 -5.18
N ALA A 487 -32.40 -20.90 -4.16
CA ALA A 487 -31.25 -20.87 -3.28
C ALA A 487 -29.98 -21.15 -4.10
N LYS A 488 -29.15 -20.13 -4.34
CA LYS A 488 -27.89 -20.28 -5.05
C LYS A 488 -26.75 -20.62 -4.09
N GLU A 489 -26.24 -21.82 -4.30
CA GLU A 489 -24.88 -22.28 -4.10
C GLU A 489 -23.82 -21.18 -4.21
N ASP A 490 -22.80 -21.28 -3.36
CA ASP A 490 -21.61 -20.42 -3.28
C ASP A 490 -21.04 -20.10 -4.67
N ASP A 491 -21.37 -18.91 -5.16
CA ASP A 491 -20.92 -18.42 -6.47
C ASP A 491 -19.45 -17.97 -6.37
N TRP A 492 -18.55 -18.80 -6.89
CA TRP A 492 -17.12 -18.51 -7.03
C TRP A 492 -16.81 -17.47 -8.14
N SER A 493 -17.81 -16.73 -8.63
CA SER A 493 -17.69 -15.64 -9.61
C SER A 493 -16.66 -14.54 -9.31
N PRO A 494 -16.25 -14.23 -8.05
CA PRO A 494 -15.24 -13.20 -7.80
C PRO A 494 -13.85 -13.55 -8.31
N ILE A 495 -13.46 -14.83 -8.33
CA ILE A 495 -12.12 -15.24 -8.81
C ILE A 495 -11.96 -14.98 -10.31
N TRP A 496 -13.03 -15.13 -11.09
CA TRP A 496 -13.00 -14.96 -12.53
C TRP A 496 -12.82 -13.49 -12.96
N GLN A 497 -13.20 -12.53 -12.10
CA GLN A 497 -12.96 -11.10 -12.34
C GLN A 497 -11.47 -10.69 -12.23
N PHE A 498 -10.63 -11.52 -11.61
CA PHE A 498 -9.18 -11.28 -11.50
C PHE A 498 -8.37 -11.88 -12.66
N LEU A 499 -9.00 -12.67 -13.53
CA LEU A 499 -8.38 -13.01 -14.81
C LEU A 499 -8.50 -11.80 -15.74
N PRO A 500 -7.45 -11.44 -16.49
CA PRO A 500 -7.43 -10.24 -17.31
C PRO A 500 -8.69 -10.18 -18.17
N SER A 501 -9.51 -9.15 -17.97
CA SER A 501 -10.77 -8.96 -18.67
C SER A 501 -10.53 -9.01 -20.17
N VAL A 502 -11.02 -10.09 -20.81
CA VAL A 502 -10.78 -10.46 -22.21
C VAL A 502 -11.44 -9.47 -23.21
N GLU A 503 -12.09 -8.42 -22.72
CA GLU A 503 -13.19 -7.78 -23.44
C GLU A 503 -12.81 -6.61 -24.36
N LYS A 504 -11.53 -6.22 -24.47
CA LYS A 504 -11.18 -5.05 -25.32
C LYS A 504 -10.17 -5.28 -26.44
N ASN A 505 -9.66 -6.50 -26.63
CA ASN A 505 -8.78 -6.78 -27.75
C ASN A 505 -9.20 -8.06 -28.48
N LEU A 506 -9.78 -7.93 -29.68
CA LEU A 506 -10.14 -9.06 -30.55
C LEU A 506 -8.95 -9.98 -30.84
N ASN A 507 -7.72 -9.45 -30.82
CA ASN A 507 -6.50 -10.20 -31.03
C ASN A 507 -6.13 -11.14 -29.87
N THR A 508 -6.51 -10.84 -28.61
CA THR A 508 -6.18 -11.69 -27.46
C THR A 508 -7.07 -12.93 -27.33
N LYS A 509 -8.27 -12.90 -27.92
CA LYS A 509 -9.20 -14.06 -27.92
C LYS A 509 -8.64 -15.24 -28.73
N SER A 510 -7.96 -14.93 -29.85
CA SER A 510 -7.25 -15.91 -30.68
C SER A 510 -6.10 -16.57 -29.92
N THR A 511 -5.34 -15.80 -29.16
CA THR A 511 -4.17 -16.31 -28.41
C THR A 511 -4.59 -17.26 -27.28
N TYR A 512 -5.69 -16.96 -26.58
CA TYR A 512 -6.21 -17.83 -25.52
C TYR A 512 -6.76 -19.15 -26.06
N GLN A 513 -7.47 -19.14 -27.18
CA GLN A 513 -7.90 -20.38 -27.84
C GLN A 513 -6.69 -21.22 -28.26
N GLY A 514 -5.63 -20.60 -28.76
CA GLY A 514 -4.37 -21.28 -29.05
C GLY A 514 -3.74 -21.92 -27.81
N ILE A 515 -3.68 -21.20 -26.68
CA ILE A 515 -3.12 -21.73 -25.43
C ILE A 515 -3.96 -22.91 -24.89
N VAL A 516 -5.30 -22.81 -24.92
CA VAL A 516 -6.19 -23.88 -24.46
C VAL A 516 -6.03 -25.13 -25.33
N VAL A 517 -5.97 -24.98 -26.66
CA VAL A 517 -5.75 -26.11 -27.57
C VAL A 517 -4.38 -26.75 -27.32
N MET A 518 -3.33 -25.96 -27.11
CA MET A 518 -2.00 -26.48 -26.80
C MET A 518 -1.95 -27.19 -25.45
N LEU A 519 -2.66 -26.70 -24.43
CA LEU A 519 -2.81 -27.37 -23.14
C LEU A 519 -3.58 -28.70 -23.26
N CYS A 520 -4.66 -28.75 -24.04
CA CYS A 520 -5.40 -29.98 -24.29
C CYS A 520 -4.54 -31.02 -25.04
N ILE A 521 -3.76 -30.60 -26.03
CA ILE A 521 -2.81 -31.48 -26.74
C ILE A 521 -1.72 -31.97 -25.78
N GLY A 522 -1.15 -31.08 -24.97
CA GLY A 522 -0.14 -31.43 -23.97
C GLY A 522 -0.66 -32.42 -22.91
N PHE A 523 -1.86 -32.21 -22.41
CA PHE A 523 -2.51 -33.09 -21.45
C PHE A 523 -2.86 -34.45 -22.07
N GLY A 524 -3.32 -34.46 -23.32
CA GLY A 524 -3.53 -35.69 -24.09
C GLY A 524 -2.25 -36.51 -24.27
N PHE A 525 -1.13 -35.86 -24.59
CA PHE A 525 0.19 -36.50 -24.65
C PHE A 525 0.64 -37.05 -23.31
N LEU A 526 0.39 -36.33 -22.21
CA LEU A 526 0.75 -36.78 -20.87
C LEU A 526 -0.05 -38.02 -20.45
N ILE A 527 -1.36 -38.06 -20.71
CA ILE A 527 -2.19 -39.25 -20.50
C ILE A 527 -1.68 -40.41 -21.35
N PHE A 528 -1.39 -40.17 -22.62
CA PHE A 528 -0.85 -41.20 -23.52
C PHE A 528 0.47 -41.78 -23.00
N MET A 529 1.37 -40.93 -22.48
CA MET A 529 2.64 -41.35 -21.88
C MET A 529 2.42 -42.18 -20.60
N ILE A 530 1.46 -41.81 -19.75
CA ILE A 530 1.10 -42.58 -18.55
C ILE A 530 0.56 -43.96 -18.95
N VAL A 531 -0.33 -44.03 -19.94
CA VAL A 531 -0.92 -45.28 -20.43
C VAL A 531 0.16 -46.19 -21.03
N THR A 532 1.02 -45.65 -21.89
CA THR A 532 2.13 -46.42 -22.49
C THR A 532 3.12 -46.92 -21.45
N MET A 533 3.49 -46.09 -20.46
CA MET A 533 4.30 -46.53 -19.32
C MET A 533 3.63 -47.66 -18.54
N ARG A 534 2.31 -47.59 -18.32
CA ARG A 534 1.57 -48.65 -17.62
C ARG A 534 1.51 -49.96 -18.42
N ILE A 535 1.36 -49.87 -19.74
CA ILE A 535 1.41 -51.02 -20.65
C ILE A 535 2.80 -51.67 -20.61
N LEU A 536 3.86 -50.87 -20.76
CA LEU A 536 5.24 -51.35 -20.67
C LEU A 536 5.51 -52.01 -19.30
N TYR A 537 5.11 -51.36 -18.20
CA TYR A 537 5.23 -51.92 -16.86
C TYR A 537 4.54 -53.29 -16.73
N ASN A 538 3.33 -53.44 -17.27
CA ASN A 538 2.60 -54.71 -17.24
C ASN A 538 3.28 -55.80 -18.10
N ILE A 539 3.85 -55.44 -19.27
CA ILE A 539 4.61 -56.37 -20.12
C ILE A 539 5.86 -56.85 -19.38
N PHE A 540 6.60 -55.96 -18.71
CA PHE A 540 7.79 -56.33 -17.93
C PHE A 540 7.45 -57.15 -16.69
N LYS A 541 6.35 -56.82 -15.99
CA LYS A 541 5.89 -57.57 -14.81
C LYS A 541 5.48 -59.00 -15.15
N PHE A 542 4.89 -59.23 -16.33
CA PHE A 542 4.52 -60.58 -16.78
C PHE A 542 5.74 -61.45 -17.11
N LYS A 543 6.88 -60.85 -17.45
CA LYS A 543 8.11 -61.58 -17.79
C LYS A 543 8.89 -62.07 -16.57
N GLN A 544 8.62 -61.56 -15.37
CA GLN A 544 9.23 -62.00 -14.12
C GLN A 544 8.45 -63.11 -13.39
N GLY A 545 7.26 -63.50 -13.87
CA GLY A 545 6.35 -64.39 -13.14
C GLY A 545 6.49 -65.89 -13.39
N ASN A 546 7.39 -66.35 -14.27
CA ASN A 546 7.41 -67.75 -14.72
C ASN A 546 8.57 -68.62 -14.21
N ASP A 547 9.51 -68.09 -13.42
CA ASP A 547 10.71 -68.85 -13.04
C ASP A 547 10.77 -69.32 -11.57
N GLU A 548 9.73 -69.11 -10.76
CA GLU A 548 9.70 -69.65 -9.39
C GLU A 548 8.52 -70.60 -9.17
N SER A 549 8.65 -71.79 -9.74
CA SER A 549 7.91 -72.97 -9.28
C SER A 549 8.87 -74.01 -8.69
N SER A 550 8.45 -74.59 -7.57
CA SER A 550 9.08 -75.68 -6.81
C SER A 550 10.15 -75.29 -5.78
N ASN A 551 9.71 -74.95 -4.57
CA ASN A 551 9.92 -75.89 -3.47
C ASN A 551 9.15 -75.56 -2.18
N ARG A 552 8.86 -76.66 -1.46
CA ARG A 552 8.51 -76.76 -0.03
C ARG A 552 7.06 -76.52 0.42
N ARG A 553 6.34 -77.64 0.29
CA ARG A 553 5.49 -78.28 1.32
C ARG A 553 5.85 -78.00 2.80
N ARG A 554 4.77 -78.02 3.59
CA ARG A 554 4.57 -78.53 4.98
C ARG A 554 4.81 -77.61 6.19
N ASN A 555 3.70 -77.12 6.76
CA ASN A 555 3.08 -77.56 8.05
C ASN A 555 2.30 -76.38 8.68
N LYS A 556 0.96 -76.42 8.69
CA LYS A 556 0.07 -76.94 9.74
C LYS A 556 0.03 -76.15 11.06
N SER A 557 -1.15 -75.56 11.28
CA SER A 557 -1.92 -75.41 12.54
C SER A 557 -1.35 -74.58 13.71
N ALA A 558 -2.08 -73.53 14.13
CA ALA A 558 -3.04 -73.64 15.23
C ALA A 558 -3.80 -72.31 15.49
N LYS A 559 -5.09 -72.47 15.82
CA LYS A 559 -6.04 -71.48 16.34
C LYS A 559 -5.56 -70.86 17.66
N VAL A 560 -5.87 -69.58 17.93
CA VAL A 560 -6.47 -69.11 19.21
C VAL A 560 -7.33 -67.86 18.98
N GLN A 561 -8.59 -67.92 19.40
CA GLN A 561 -9.58 -66.85 19.49
C GLN A 561 -9.50 -66.11 20.84
N LYS A 562 -9.59 -64.77 20.84
CA LYS A 562 -10.33 -63.82 21.75
C LYS A 562 -10.07 -63.90 23.30
N PRO A 563 -10.49 -62.91 24.15
CA PRO A 563 -11.37 -61.76 23.91
C PRO A 563 -10.95 -60.38 24.49
N ARG A 564 -11.68 -59.40 23.95
CA ARG A 564 -12.10 -58.08 24.47
C ARG A 564 -12.42 -58.07 25.99
N ARG A 565 -11.96 -57.05 26.72
CA ARG A 565 -12.62 -56.55 27.94
C ARG A 565 -12.55 -55.02 28.00
N THR A 566 -13.72 -54.41 28.05
CA THR A 566 -14.03 -53.04 28.43
C THR A 566 -14.16 -52.95 29.95
N SER A 567 -13.68 -51.87 30.57
CA SER A 567 -14.26 -51.33 31.80
C SER A 567 -13.91 -49.86 31.97
N SER A 568 -14.91 -49.12 32.39
CA SER A 568 -15.06 -47.69 32.48
C SER A 568 -15.03 -47.19 33.93
N ILE A 569 -14.67 -45.92 34.12
CA ILE A 569 -15.14 -44.96 35.14
C ILE A 569 -14.65 -45.13 36.60
N THR A 570 -13.88 -44.15 37.10
CA THR A 570 -14.26 -43.20 38.20
C THR A 570 -13.06 -42.28 38.50
N SER A 571 -13.18 -40.97 38.23
CA SER A 571 -13.49 -39.90 39.21
C SER A 571 -12.51 -39.80 40.39
N ARG A 572 -11.62 -38.79 40.35
CA ARG A 572 -11.23 -38.03 41.55
C ARG A 572 -10.92 -36.56 41.22
N ARG A 573 -11.84 -35.71 41.68
CA ARG A 573 -11.66 -34.29 42.00
C ARG A 573 -10.45 -34.10 42.91
N LEU A 574 -9.60 -33.13 42.63
CA LEU A 574 -8.89 -32.36 43.65
C LEU A 574 -8.86 -30.89 43.23
N SER A 575 -9.70 -30.11 43.89
CA SER A 575 -9.66 -28.66 44.00
C SER A 575 -8.37 -28.21 44.70
N ARG A 576 -7.67 -27.23 44.14
CA ARG A 576 -6.81 -26.34 44.93
C ARG A 576 -7.13 -24.88 44.62
N VAL A 577 -7.59 -24.25 45.69
CA VAL A 577 -7.74 -22.82 45.92
C VAL A 577 -6.38 -22.23 46.29
N SER A 578 -6.08 -21.04 45.76
CA SER A 578 -5.12 -20.07 46.30
C SER A 578 -5.49 -18.71 45.69
N SER A 579 -6.27 -17.84 46.37
CA SER A 579 -5.84 -16.78 47.31
C SER A 579 -4.66 -15.96 46.79
N ILE A 580 -4.91 -14.82 46.13
CA ILE A 580 -4.89 -13.45 46.71
C ILE A 580 -3.60 -13.18 47.51
N ILE A 581 -2.65 -12.48 46.89
CA ILE A 581 -1.81 -11.48 47.58
C ILE A 581 -1.77 -10.23 46.69
N SER A 582 -2.57 -9.25 47.09
CA SER A 582 -2.41 -7.84 46.75
C SER A 582 -1.24 -7.30 47.58
N THR A 583 -0.24 -6.70 46.96
CA THR A 583 0.66 -5.76 47.63
C THR A 583 0.72 -4.48 46.83
N ARG A 584 0.38 -3.40 47.52
CA ARG A 584 0.32 -2.01 47.10
C ARG A 584 1.23 -1.25 48.07
N SER A 585 2.30 -0.66 47.55
CA SER A 585 3.16 0.39 48.15
C SER A 585 4.30 0.59 47.14
N HIS A 586 4.68 1.77 46.65
CA HIS A 586 4.48 3.16 47.03
C HIS A 586 4.41 4.01 45.76
#